data_AF-A0A915YCL2-F1
#
_entry.id   AF-A0A915YCL2-F1
#
_cell.length_a   1.000
_cell.length_b   1.000
_cell.length_c   1.000
_cell.angle_alpha   90.00
_cell.angle_beta   90.00
_cell.angle_gamma   90.00
#
_symmetry.space_group_name_H-M   'P 1'
#
loop_
_entity.id
_entity.type
_entity.pdbx_description
1 polymer ?
#
loop_
_entity_poly.entity_id
_entity_poly.type
_entity_poly.pdbx_seq_one_letter_code
_entity_poly.pdbx_strand_id
1 'polypeptide(L)'
;MDDNNLPYLVKKINTLSDEIQSRFYEYISGNLTPPFTFYEEEMPNYIEFWIEESTKNLYYLILTFLEKKGLSETYKTFKEKFSDRIDKTKNLLENKIYHPENTYESVMVISFFQFLDAFPEFDGREKNVDVLKKLNNILENTNNIIKKLQVIVNREEDIYKAVRWVIELYFPSVKAVGKASFIQQFKSYHPDILIPELKTAIEYKYIKTSKENIIENYIDQIKTDSDNYTGDSRFNNFIAVIHLKDVTIATPDRIKTCWETKKFPKNWNLIISLN
;
A
#
# COMPACT_ATOMS: atom_id res chain seq x y z
N MET A 1 37.63 1.12 2.96
CA MET A 1 36.99 0.27 1.94
C MET A 1 35.53 0.67 1.89
N ASP A 2 35.02 0.86 0.69
CA ASP A 2 33.95 1.79 0.35
C ASP A 2 32.59 1.50 1.03
N ASP A 3 32.01 2.52 1.67
CA ASP A 3 30.71 2.52 2.36
C ASP A 3 29.51 2.48 1.37
N ASN A 4 29.80 2.49 0.06
CA ASN A 4 28.85 2.54 -1.04
C ASN A 4 28.01 1.26 -1.27
N ASN A 5 28.30 0.15 -0.58
CA ASN A 5 27.65 -1.14 -0.85
C ASN A 5 26.42 -1.44 0.03
N LEU A 6 26.24 -0.72 1.14
CA LEU A 6 25.15 -1.00 2.07
C LEU A 6 23.76 -0.62 1.51
N PRO A 7 23.56 0.55 0.88
CA PRO A 7 22.28 0.88 0.25
C PRO A 7 21.90 -0.09 -0.89
N TYR A 8 22.90 -0.51 -1.68
CA TYR A 8 22.69 -1.52 -2.72
C TYR A 8 22.24 -2.87 -2.14
N LEU A 9 22.85 -3.29 -1.03
CA LEU A 9 22.50 -4.54 -0.34
C LEU A 9 21.08 -4.50 0.25
N VAL A 10 20.70 -3.39 0.91
CA VAL A 10 19.34 -3.15 1.40
C VAL A 10 18.34 -3.27 0.26
N LYS A 11 18.58 -2.56 -0.86
CA LYS A 11 17.73 -2.62 -2.04
C LYS A 11 17.58 -4.05 -2.56
N LYS A 12 18.68 -4.80 -2.63
CA LYS A 12 18.67 -6.19 -3.13
C LYS A 12 17.89 -7.13 -2.21
N ILE A 13 18.03 -7.00 -0.89
CA ILE A 13 17.24 -7.76 0.10
C ILE A 13 15.74 -7.44 -0.06
N ASN A 14 15.40 -6.16 -0.15
CA ASN A 14 14.02 -5.70 -0.30
C ASN A 14 13.38 -6.19 -1.62
N THR A 15 14.09 -6.08 -2.75
CA THR A 15 13.59 -6.57 -4.05
C THR A 15 13.39 -8.07 -4.03
N LEU A 16 14.39 -8.84 -3.56
CA LEU A 16 14.31 -10.29 -3.55
C LEU A 16 13.21 -10.80 -2.61
N SER A 17 13.03 -10.16 -1.45
CA SER A 17 11.94 -10.49 -0.54
C SER A 17 10.57 -10.30 -1.16
N ASP A 18 10.33 -9.16 -1.83
CA ASP A 18 9.06 -8.89 -2.52
C ASP A 18 8.80 -9.90 -3.63
N GLU A 19 9.84 -10.21 -4.42
CA GLU A 19 9.76 -11.21 -5.48
C GLU A 19 9.43 -12.61 -4.95
N ILE A 20 10.03 -13.00 -3.82
CA ILE A 20 9.71 -14.27 -3.17
C ILE A 20 8.26 -14.27 -2.69
N GLN A 21 7.80 -13.25 -1.97
CA GLN A 21 6.43 -13.22 -1.43
C GLN A 21 5.38 -13.21 -2.55
N SER A 22 5.61 -12.44 -3.62
CA SER A 22 4.72 -12.42 -4.79
C SER A 22 4.60 -13.80 -5.43
N ARG A 23 5.74 -14.43 -5.74
CA ARG A 23 5.76 -15.76 -6.39
C ARG A 23 5.24 -16.86 -5.47
N PHE A 24 5.52 -16.75 -4.17
CA PHE A 24 5.00 -17.64 -3.15
C PHE A 24 3.47 -17.57 -3.07
N TYR A 25 2.91 -16.37 -3.10
CA TYR A 25 1.46 -16.18 -3.13
C TYR A 25 0.83 -16.79 -4.40
N GLU A 26 1.39 -16.54 -5.58
CA GLU A 26 0.91 -17.13 -6.84
C GLU A 26 0.95 -18.66 -6.79
N TYR A 27 2.04 -19.23 -6.28
CA TYR A 27 2.22 -20.69 -6.11
C TYR A 27 1.19 -21.27 -5.13
N ILE A 28 1.07 -20.74 -3.92
CA ILE A 28 0.16 -21.28 -2.89
C ILE A 28 -1.31 -21.07 -3.26
N SER A 29 -1.64 -19.96 -3.93
CA SER A 29 -3.02 -19.68 -4.37
C SER A 29 -3.43 -20.45 -5.62
N GLY A 30 -2.48 -21.06 -6.35
CA GLY A 30 -2.72 -21.73 -7.62
C GLY A 30 -3.04 -20.78 -8.79
N ASN A 31 -2.92 -19.46 -8.58
CA ASN A 31 -3.23 -18.44 -9.58
C ASN A 31 -1.94 -17.97 -10.29
N LEU A 32 -1.26 -18.89 -10.97
CA LEU A 32 -0.06 -18.56 -11.71
C LEU A 32 -0.38 -17.56 -12.84
N THR A 33 0.42 -16.51 -12.96
CA THR A 33 0.30 -15.53 -14.05
C THR A 33 1.38 -15.77 -15.12
N PRO A 34 1.14 -15.43 -16.40
CA PRO A 34 2.20 -15.47 -17.42
C PRO A 34 3.37 -14.55 -17.06
N PRO A 35 4.63 -14.95 -17.30
CA PRO A 35 5.06 -16.15 -18.03
C PRO A 35 5.20 -17.41 -17.15
N PHE A 36 4.82 -17.37 -15.87
CA PHE A 36 5.08 -18.46 -14.93
C PHE A 36 4.25 -19.71 -15.22
N THR A 37 3.04 -19.56 -15.76
CA THR A 37 2.27 -20.70 -16.29
C THR A 37 3.06 -21.46 -17.34
N PHE A 38 3.72 -20.74 -18.25
CA PHE A 38 4.56 -21.35 -19.29
C PHE A 38 5.78 -22.06 -18.70
N TYR A 39 6.44 -21.46 -17.70
CA TYR A 39 7.59 -22.11 -17.06
C TYR A 39 7.20 -23.39 -16.31
N GLU A 40 6.06 -23.40 -15.63
CA GLU A 40 5.61 -24.58 -14.90
C GLU A 40 5.14 -25.71 -15.85
N GLU A 41 4.57 -25.35 -17.01
CA GLU A 41 4.22 -26.30 -18.07
C GLU A 41 5.47 -26.94 -18.72
N GLU A 42 6.51 -26.15 -19.00
CA GLU A 42 7.75 -26.61 -19.63
C GLU A 42 8.74 -27.26 -18.63
N MET A 43 8.71 -26.83 -17.36
CA MET A 43 9.61 -27.27 -16.30
C MET A 43 8.82 -27.50 -14.99
N PRO A 44 8.29 -28.71 -14.77
CA PRO A 44 7.53 -29.03 -13.57
C PRO A 44 8.34 -28.76 -12.28
N ASN A 45 7.70 -28.13 -11.30
CA ASN A 45 8.25 -27.66 -10.02
C ASN A 45 9.29 -26.55 -10.13
N TYR A 46 9.39 -25.86 -11.27
CA TYR A 46 10.32 -24.75 -11.44
C TYR A 46 10.05 -23.63 -10.42
N ILE A 47 8.79 -23.32 -10.17
CA ILE A 47 8.43 -22.23 -9.25
C ILE A 47 8.83 -22.59 -7.82
N GLU A 48 8.59 -23.83 -7.40
CA GLU A 48 9.01 -24.36 -6.10
C GLU A 48 10.53 -24.26 -5.94
N PHE A 49 11.28 -24.80 -6.90
CA PHE A 49 12.74 -24.70 -6.93
C PHE A 49 13.23 -23.24 -6.87
N TRP A 50 12.60 -22.35 -7.64
CA TRP A 50 12.95 -20.94 -7.67
C TRP A 50 12.74 -20.27 -6.31
N ILE A 51 11.62 -20.56 -5.64
CA ILE A 51 11.30 -20.04 -4.29
C ILE A 51 12.33 -20.53 -3.29
N GLU A 52 12.69 -21.81 -3.32
CA GLU A 52 13.67 -22.40 -2.41
C GLU A 52 15.05 -21.76 -2.58
N GLU A 53 15.58 -21.72 -3.80
CA GLU A 53 16.88 -21.13 -4.09
C GLU A 53 16.91 -19.63 -3.79
N SER A 54 15.82 -18.92 -4.07
CA SER A 54 15.71 -17.49 -3.75
C SER A 54 15.65 -17.23 -2.26
N THR A 55 15.00 -18.10 -1.49
CA THR A 55 14.99 -18.03 -0.02
C THR A 55 16.40 -18.26 0.56
N LYS A 56 17.17 -19.20 0.00
CA LYS A 56 18.59 -19.39 0.36
C LYS A 56 19.43 -18.16 0.02
N ASN A 57 19.22 -17.57 -1.16
CA ASN A 57 19.91 -16.35 -1.55
C ASN A 57 19.59 -15.18 -0.62
N LEU A 58 18.32 -15.02 -0.22
CA LEU A 58 17.91 -14.00 0.75
C LEU A 58 18.60 -14.19 2.10
N TYR A 59 18.71 -15.43 2.58
CA TYR A 59 19.46 -15.77 3.80
C TYR A 59 20.91 -15.27 3.75
N TYR A 60 21.64 -15.55 2.66
CA TYR A 60 23.03 -15.11 2.52
C TYR A 60 23.18 -13.58 2.38
N LEU A 61 22.22 -12.91 1.74
CA LEU A 61 22.20 -11.44 1.67
C LEU A 61 22.04 -10.83 3.06
N ILE A 62 21.16 -11.39 3.89
CA ILE A 62 20.94 -10.91 5.25
C ILE A 62 22.17 -11.16 6.13
N LEU A 63 22.82 -12.34 6.04
CA LEU A 63 24.09 -12.58 6.71
C LEU A 63 25.15 -11.54 6.33
N THR A 64 25.27 -11.25 5.03
CA THR A 64 26.20 -10.23 4.52
C THR A 64 25.88 -8.84 5.07
N PHE A 65 24.58 -8.50 5.19
CA PHE A 65 24.13 -7.22 5.75
C PHE A 65 24.51 -7.10 7.23
N LEU A 66 24.21 -8.13 8.03
CA LEU A 66 24.51 -8.15 9.46
C LEU A 66 26.02 -8.09 9.72
N GLU A 67 26.82 -8.79 8.91
CA GLU A 67 28.28 -8.73 8.97
C GLU A 67 28.80 -7.33 8.63
N LYS A 68 28.30 -6.69 7.56
CA LYS A 68 28.69 -5.33 7.19
C LYS A 68 28.31 -4.26 8.21
N LYS A 69 27.18 -4.44 8.91
CA LYS A 69 26.78 -3.57 10.03
C LYS A 69 27.60 -3.82 11.31
N GLY A 70 28.46 -4.84 11.34
CA GLY A 70 29.27 -5.19 12.51
C GLY A 70 28.48 -5.83 13.65
N LEU A 71 27.31 -6.43 13.36
CA LEU A 71 26.40 -6.98 14.36
C LEU A 71 26.67 -8.46 14.62
N SER A 72 27.83 -8.77 15.20
CA SER A 72 28.35 -10.14 15.34
C SER A 72 27.41 -11.09 16.10
N GLU A 73 26.75 -10.64 17.17
CA GLU A 73 25.84 -11.49 17.95
C GLU A 73 24.51 -11.73 17.23
N THR A 74 23.97 -10.71 16.56
CA THR A 74 22.78 -10.85 15.70
C THR A 74 23.06 -11.78 14.52
N TYR A 75 24.24 -11.64 13.89
CA TYR A 75 24.70 -12.53 12.82
C TYR A 75 24.73 -13.99 13.27
N LYS A 76 25.35 -14.29 14.43
CA LYS A 76 25.41 -15.65 14.97
C LYS A 76 24.03 -16.21 15.24
N THR A 77 23.19 -15.43 15.93
CA THR A 77 21.82 -15.84 16.27
C THR A 77 20.99 -16.12 15.02
N PHE A 78 21.07 -15.26 14.00
CA PHE A 78 20.39 -15.46 12.72
C PHE A 78 20.89 -16.73 12.03
N LYS A 79 22.22 -16.90 11.95
CA LYS A 79 22.85 -18.08 11.33
C LYS A 79 22.38 -19.37 12.01
N GLU A 80 22.48 -19.46 13.33
CA GLU A 80 22.11 -20.64 14.13
C GLU A 80 20.62 -20.98 14.02
N LYS A 81 19.75 -19.96 13.98
CA LYS A 81 18.30 -20.18 13.89
C LYS A 81 17.88 -20.78 12.54
N PHE A 82 18.58 -20.46 11.45
CA PHE A 82 18.10 -20.75 10.10
C PHE A 82 18.99 -21.69 9.27
N SER A 83 20.27 -21.91 9.63
CA SER A 83 21.19 -22.72 8.81
C SER A 83 20.67 -24.13 8.56
N ASP A 84 20.14 -24.82 9.57
CA ASP A 84 19.61 -26.19 9.40
C ASP A 84 18.47 -26.24 8.37
N ARG A 85 17.57 -25.24 8.37
CA ARG A 85 16.47 -25.16 7.41
C ARG A 85 16.95 -24.84 6.01
N ILE A 86 17.95 -23.97 5.89
CA ILE A 86 18.55 -23.57 4.62
C ILE A 86 19.34 -24.71 3.99
N ASP A 87 20.25 -25.33 4.75
CA ASP A 87 21.16 -26.38 4.27
C ASP A 87 20.40 -27.65 3.87
N LYS A 88 19.34 -27.98 4.60
CA LYS A 88 18.51 -29.17 4.34
C LYS A 88 17.27 -28.87 3.50
N THR A 89 17.07 -27.63 3.04
CA THR A 89 15.88 -27.19 2.31
C THR A 89 14.59 -27.58 3.05
N LYS A 90 14.58 -27.44 4.37
CA LYS A 90 13.50 -27.95 5.24
C LYS A 90 12.44 -26.88 5.49
N ASN A 91 11.20 -27.20 5.12
CA ASN A 91 10.01 -26.37 5.36
C ASN A 91 10.17 -24.94 4.78
N LEU A 92 10.81 -24.78 3.62
CA LEU A 92 10.94 -23.45 2.99
C LEU A 92 9.63 -22.96 2.38
N LEU A 93 8.75 -23.90 2.01
CA LEU A 93 7.40 -23.62 1.49
C LEU A 93 6.32 -23.48 2.57
N GLU A 94 6.73 -23.46 3.85
CA GLU A 94 5.80 -23.29 4.97
C GLU A 94 5.11 -21.92 4.88
N ASN A 95 3.78 -21.93 4.88
CA ASN A 95 2.94 -20.75 4.73
C ASN A 95 2.07 -20.52 5.98
N LYS A 96 1.69 -19.26 6.19
CA LYS A 96 0.71 -18.88 7.19
C LYS A 96 -0.05 -17.64 6.73
N ILE A 97 -1.31 -17.54 7.18
CA ILE A 97 -2.14 -16.35 6.99
C ILE A 97 -1.86 -15.42 8.17
N TYR A 98 -1.21 -14.29 7.91
CA TYR A 98 -0.98 -13.26 8.92
C TYR A 98 -2.00 -12.11 8.83
N HIS A 99 -2.66 -11.97 7.67
CA HIS A 99 -3.58 -10.89 7.39
C HIS A 99 -5.03 -11.39 7.19
N PRO A 100 -6.06 -10.66 7.67
CA PRO A 100 -7.47 -11.02 7.50
C PRO A 100 -7.91 -11.14 6.04
N GLU A 101 -7.15 -10.58 5.09
CA GLU A 101 -7.37 -10.68 3.65
C GLU A 101 -6.99 -12.04 3.02
N ASN A 102 -6.63 -13.05 3.82
CA ASN A 102 -6.26 -14.41 3.36
C ASN A 102 -5.06 -14.44 2.42
N THR A 103 -4.11 -13.51 2.55
CA THR A 103 -2.85 -13.56 1.81
C THR A 103 -1.92 -14.56 2.47
N TYR A 104 -1.62 -15.66 1.77
CA TYR A 104 -0.61 -16.62 2.19
C TYR A 104 0.78 -16.00 2.06
N GLU A 105 1.54 -16.01 3.14
CA GLU A 105 2.92 -15.50 3.16
C GLU A 105 3.91 -16.58 3.59
N SER A 106 5.15 -16.46 3.10
CA SER A 106 6.24 -17.34 3.48
C SER A 106 6.63 -17.11 4.94
N VAL A 107 6.49 -18.15 5.77
CA VAL A 107 6.91 -18.14 7.18
C VAL A 107 8.41 -17.89 7.29
N MET A 108 9.21 -18.36 6.32
CA MET A 108 10.66 -18.15 6.30
C MET A 108 11.03 -16.70 6.06
N VAL A 109 10.45 -16.06 5.04
CA VAL A 109 10.73 -14.65 4.73
C VAL A 109 10.32 -13.75 5.91
N ILE A 110 9.15 -14.00 6.50
CA ILE A 110 8.71 -13.25 7.69
C ILE A 110 9.67 -13.46 8.86
N SER A 111 10.09 -14.69 9.10
CA SER A 111 11.04 -15.00 10.18
C SER A 111 12.39 -14.33 9.97
N PHE A 112 12.81 -14.13 8.72
CA PHE A 112 14.01 -13.35 8.41
C PHE A 112 13.83 -11.87 8.72
N PHE A 113 12.71 -11.28 8.31
CA PHE A 113 12.45 -9.85 8.50
C PHE A 113 12.25 -9.46 9.96
N GLN A 114 11.89 -10.40 10.86
CA GLN A 114 11.94 -10.17 12.31
C GLN A 114 13.34 -9.74 12.83
N PHE A 115 14.42 -10.14 12.15
CA PHE A 115 15.77 -9.66 12.47
C PHE A 115 16.10 -8.31 11.83
N LEU A 116 15.31 -7.88 10.86
CA LEU A 116 15.50 -6.66 10.11
C LEU A 116 14.60 -5.50 10.58
N ASP A 117 13.51 -5.80 11.29
CA ASP A 117 12.52 -4.81 11.78
C ASP A 117 13.12 -3.69 12.63
N ALA A 118 14.29 -3.93 13.25
CA ALA A 118 15.00 -2.91 14.03
C ALA A 118 15.71 -1.84 13.18
N PHE A 119 15.81 -2.04 11.85
CA PHE A 119 16.51 -1.15 10.95
C PHE A 119 15.53 -0.33 10.09
N PRO A 120 15.59 1.01 10.16
CA PRO A 120 14.74 1.88 9.35
C PRO A 120 14.82 1.60 7.84
N GLU A 121 15.96 1.11 7.35
CA GLU A 121 16.19 0.81 5.94
C GLU A 121 15.34 -0.38 5.41
N PHE A 122 14.82 -1.23 6.31
CA PHE A 122 13.89 -2.32 5.99
C PHE A 122 12.46 -2.03 6.43
N ASP A 123 12.24 -0.85 6.98
CA ASP A 123 10.91 -0.45 7.37
C ASP A 123 10.08 -0.21 6.12
N GLY A 124 9.05 -1.02 5.93
CA GLY A 124 8.08 -0.89 4.84
C GLY A 124 7.41 0.49 4.79
N ARG A 125 7.62 1.35 5.79
CA ARG A 125 7.29 2.78 5.77
C ARG A 125 7.92 3.54 4.59
N GLU A 126 9.17 3.30 4.18
CA GLU A 126 9.74 4.02 3.01
C GLU A 126 9.09 3.59 1.69
N LYS A 127 8.84 2.29 1.50
CA LYS A 127 8.05 1.78 0.36
C LYS A 127 6.62 2.32 0.37
N ASN A 128 5.98 2.38 1.54
CA ASN A 128 4.66 2.99 1.71
C ASN A 128 4.68 4.49 1.40
N VAL A 129 5.73 5.23 1.73
CA VAL A 129 5.85 6.66 1.38
C VAL A 129 5.90 6.84 -0.14
N ASP A 130 6.69 6.05 -0.87
CA ASP A 130 6.75 6.13 -2.34
C ASP A 130 5.44 5.67 -3.01
N VAL A 131 4.78 4.66 -2.45
CA VAL A 131 3.49 4.16 -2.97
C VAL A 131 2.35 5.13 -2.66
N LEU A 132 2.29 5.70 -1.45
CA LEU A 132 1.37 6.78 -1.09
C LEU A 132 1.63 8.05 -1.90
N LYS A 133 2.88 8.34 -2.24
CA LYS A 133 3.23 9.44 -3.16
C LYS A 133 2.69 9.19 -4.55
N LYS A 134 2.77 7.95 -5.08
CA LYS A 134 2.13 7.58 -6.36
C LYS A 134 0.62 7.74 -6.29
N LEU A 135 -0.01 7.29 -5.20
CA LEU A 135 -1.44 7.49 -4.98
C LEU A 135 -1.80 8.98 -4.96
N ASN A 136 -1.10 9.79 -4.17
CA ASN A 136 -1.30 11.24 -4.10
C ASN A 136 -1.16 11.89 -5.48
N ASN A 137 -0.14 11.51 -6.27
CA ASN A 137 0.04 12.00 -7.62
C ASN A 137 -1.17 11.67 -8.53
N ILE A 138 -1.76 10.46 -8.41
CA ILE A 138 -2.97 10.08 -9.16
C ILE A 138 -4.13 10.99 -8.75
N LEU A 139 -4.34 11.19 -7.45
CA LEU A 139 -5.42 12.01 -6.90
C LEU A 139 -5.28 13.50 -7.26
N GLU A 140 -4.07 14.06 -7.19
CA GLU A 140 -3.76 15.42 -7.65
C GLU A 140 -4.08 15.60 -9.14
N ASN A 141 -3.85 14.55 -9.94
CA ASN A 141 -4.16 14.51 -11.37
C ASN A 141 -5.63 14.18 -11.70
N THR A 142 -6.55 14.19 -10.73
CA THR A 142 -7.99 13.94 -10.94
C THR A 142 -8.55 14.67 -12.17
N ASN A 143 -8.28 15.97 -12.32
CA ASN A 143 -8.75 16.73 -13.48
C ASN A 143 -8.23 16.20 -14.83
N ASN A 144 -6.94 15.87 -14.91
CA ASN A 144 -6.33 15.32 -16.11
C ASN A 144 -6.95 13.96 -16.47
N ILE A 145 -7.26 13.14 -15.46
CA ILE A 145 -7.93 11.85 -15.62
C ILE A 145 -9.33 12.06 -16.20
N ILE A 146 -10.14 12.94 -15.60
CA ILE A 146 -11.49 13.27 -16.08
C ILE A 146 -11.45 13.73 -17.54
N LYS A 147 -10.55 14.67 -17.88
CA LYS A 147 -10.40 15.22 -19.24
C LYS A 147 -9.98 14.15 -20.24
N LYS A 148 -8.99 13.32 -19.92
CA LYS A 148 -8.51 12.27 -20.83
C LYS A 148 -9.54 11.16 -21.05
N LEU A 149 -10.30 10.82 -20.01
CA LEU A 149 -11.38 9.83 -20.10
C LEU A 149 -12.68 10.42 -20.68
N GLN A 150 -12.69 11.72 -21.01
CA GLN A 150 -13.85 12.44 -21.55
C GLN A 150 -15.12 12.26 -20.68
N VAL A 151 -14.94 12.23 -19.36
CA VAL A 151 -16.03 12.01 -18.41
C VAL A 151 -16.83 13.29 -18.24
N ILE A 152 -18.15 13.20 -18.40
CA ILE A 152 -19.07 14.31 -18.11
C ILE A 152 -19.36 14.33 -16.61
N VAL A 153 -18.85 15.34 -15.92
CA VAL A 153 -18.98 15.48 -14.46
C VAL A 153 -20.28 16.19 -14.09
N ASN A 154 -21.26 15.44 -13.59
CA ASN A 154 -22.52 15.97 -13.06
C ASN A 154 -22.60 15.90 -11.53
N ARG A 155 -22.01 14.85 -10.96
CA ARG A 155 -21.95 14.54 -9.54
C ARG A 155 -20.57 14.01 -9.14
N GLU A 156 -20.33 14.01 -7.84
CA GLU A 156 -19.11 13.48 -7.20
C GLU A 156 -18.75 12.06 -7.63
N GLU A 157 -19.77 11.21 -7.76
CA GLU A 157 -19.64 9.83 -8.22
C GLU A 157 -19.03 9.67 -9.61
N ASP A 158 -19.27 10.62 -10.51
CA ASP A 158 -18.70 10.58 -11.86
C ASP A 158 -17.16 10.77 -11.79
N ILE A 159 -16.69 11.52 -10.79
CA ILE A 159 -15.26 11.79 -10.57
C ILE A 159 -14.59 10.58 -9.94
N TYR A 160 -15.06 10.14 -8.77
CA TYR A 160 -14.34 9.10 -8.04
C TYR A 160 -14.37 7.77 -8.81
N LYS A 161 -15.41 7.48 -9.62
CA LYS A 161 -15.41 6.29 -10.49
C LYS A 161 -14.33 6.33 -11.57
N ALA A 162 -14.15 7.50 -12.19
CA ALA A 162 -13.11 7.69 -13.21
C ALA A 162 -11.71 7.54 -12.61
N VAL A 163 -11.48 8.14 -11.43
CA VAL A 163 -10.19 8.03 -10.75
C VAL A 163 -9.97 6.62 -10.19
N ARG A 164 -11.00 6.00 -9.61
CA ARG A 164 -10.97 4.62 -9.13
C ARG A 164 -10.53 3.65 -10.22
N TRP A 165 -11.03 3.81 -11.45
CA TRP A 165 -10.60 2.98 -12.58
C TRP A 165 -9.08 3.04 -12.80
N VAL A 166 -8.46 4.22 -12.68
CA VAL A 166 -6.99 4.38 -12.79
C VAL A 166 -6.29 3.75 -11.58
N ILE A 167 -6.79 3.99 -10.37
CA ILE A 167 -6.24 3.42 -9.13
C ILE A 167 -6.25 1.89 -9.19
N GLU A 168 -7.32 1.29 -9.70
CA GLU A 168 -7.48 -0.17 -9.86
C GLU A 168 -6.44 -0.82 -10.80
N LEU A 169 -5.79 -0.04 -11.67
CA LEU A 169 -4.68 -0.53 -12.51
C LEU A 169 -3.38 -0.71 -11.71
N TYR A 170 -3.22 0.06 -10.64
CA TYR A 170 -2.05 0.00 -9.76
C TYR A 170 -2.31 -0.80 -8.48
N PHE A 171 -3.57 -0.81 -8.03
CA PHE A 171 -4.00 -1.36 -6.75
C PHE A 171 -5.22 -2.28 -6.95
N PRO A 172 -5.03 -3.54 -7.38
CA PRO A 172 -6.13 -4.44 -7.70
C PRO A 172 -7.05 -4.73 -6.50
N SER A 173 -6.55 -4.58 -5.26
CA SER A 173 -7.30 -4.83 -4.02
C SER A 173 -8.55 -3.96 -3.89
N VAL A 174 -8.58 -2.80 -4.56
CA VAL A 174 -9.75 -1.90 -4.64
C VAL A 174 -11.00 -2.60 -5.19
N LYS A 175 -10.85 -3.62 -6.04
CA LYS A 175 -11.96 -4.35 -6.67
C LYS A 175 -12.70 -5.29 -5.72
N ALA A 176 -12.04 -5.75 -4.65
CA ALA A 176 -12.61 -6.70 -3.70
C ALA A 176 -13.64 -6.06 -2.73
N VAL A 177 -13.80 -4.73 -2.78
CA VAL A 177 -14.34 -3.93 -1.68
C VAL A 177 -15.83 -3.60 -1.78
N GLY A 178 -16.60 -4.31 -2.62
CA GLY A 178 -18.07 -4.24 -2.54
C GLY A 178 -18.68 -4.65 -1.18
N LYS A 179 -17.83 -4.95 -0.17
CA LYS A 179 -18.18 -5.51 1.14
C LYS A 179 -17.46 -4.88 2.35
N ALA A 180 -16.53 -3.92 2.19
CA ALA A 180 -15.84 -3.34 3.35
C ALA A 180 -16.48 -2.01 3.78
N SER A 181 -16.72 -1.89 5.07
CA SER A 181 -17.25 -0.69 5.69
C SER A 181 -16.61 -0.45 7.04
N PHE A 182 -16.60 0.83 7.43
CA PHE A 182 -16.39 1.19 8.82
C PHE A 182 -17.71 0.92 9.54
N ILE A 183 -17.69 -0.03 10.48
CA ILE A 183 -18.86 -0.34 11.30
C ILE A 183 -18.66 0.35 12.63
N GLN A 184 -19.45 1.40 12.87
CA GLN A 184 -19.57 1.98 14.20
C GLN A 184 -20.99 1.79 14.71
N GLN A 185 -21.11 1.17 15.89
CA GLN A 185 -22.38 0.83 16.55
C GLN A 185 -23.28 -0.03 15.64
N PHE A 186 -24.19 0.60 14.89
CA PHE A 186 -25.17 -0.02 14.00
C PHE A 186 -25.22 0.61 12.60
N LYS A 187 -24.22 1.44 12.23
CA LYS A 187 -24.11 2.07 10.92
C LYS A 187 -22.87 1.61 10.18
N SER A 188 -23.06 1.37 8.89
CA SER A 188 -22.03 1.02 7.93
C SER A 188 -21.69 2.28 7.14
N TYR A 189 -20.44 2.75 7.24
CA TYR A 189 -19.95 3.88 6.47
C TYR A 189 -19.03 3.37 5.35
N HIS A 190 -19.23 3.93 4.15
CA HIS A 190 -18.57 3.48 2.94
C HIS A 190 -17.85 4.67 2.32
N PRO A 191 -16.50 4.67 2.32
CA PRO A 191 -15.76 5.70 1.61
C PRO A 191 -15.88 5.51 0.11
N ASP A 192 -15.67 6.60 -0.63
CA ASP A 192 -15.75 6.59 -2.10
C ASP A 192 -14.76 5.60 -2.73
N ILE A 193 -13.53 5.53 -2.19
CA ILE A 193 -12.51 4.57 -2.59
C ILE A 193 -11.81 4.02 -1.35
N LEU A 194 -11.65 2.70 -1.30
CA LEU A 194 -10.90 2.00 -0.26
C LEU A 194 -9.78 1.18 -0.89
N ILE A 195 -8.58 1.32 -0.34
CA ILE A 195 -7.36 0.64 -0.79
C ILE A 195 -6.79 -0.16 0.40
N PRO A 196 -7.27 -1.40 0.63
CA PRO A 196 -6.86 -2.22 1.78
C PRO A 196 -5.36 -2.44 1.88
N GLU A 197 -4.69 -2.69 0.75
CA GLU A 197 -3.24 -2.91 0.72
C GLU A 197 -2.42 -1.72 1.23
N LEU A 198 -2.98 -0.50 1.16
CA LEU A 198 -2.37 0.71 1.71
C LEU A 198 -2.97 1.15 3.04
N LYS A 199 -3.97 0.42 3.55
CA LYS A 199 -4.78 0.81 4.70
C LYS A 199 -5.34 2.22 4.53
N THR A 200 -5.73 2.56 3.30
CA THR A 200 -6.12 3.92 2.89
C THR A 200 -7.59 3.99 2.50
N ALA A 201 -8.30 4.99 3.02
CA ALA A 201 -9.64 5.39 2.56
C ALA A 201 -9.58 6.80 1.93
N ILE A 202 -10.40 7.02 0.90
CA ILE A 202 -10.43 8.27 0.15
C ILE A 202 -11.87 8.77 0.07
N GLU A 203 -12.06 10.04 0.40
CA GLU A 203 -13.32 10.77 0.29
C GLU A 203 -13.20 11.87 -0.75
N TYR A 204 -14.11 11.93 -1.70
CA TYR A 204 -14.22 13.02 -2.66
C TYR A 204 -15.25 14.04 -2.22
N LYS A 205 -15.00 15.32 -2.53
CA LYS A 205 -16.03 16.36 -2.53
C LYS A 205 -16.01 17.17 -3.81
N TYR A 206 -17.14 17.19 -4.52
CA TYR A 206 -17.29 17.99 -5.74
C TYR A 206 -18.01 19.32 -5.51
N ILE A 207 -17.28 20.42 -5.66
CA ILE A 207 -17.81 21.77 -5.44
C ILE A 207 -18.08 22.44 -6.79
N LYS A 208 -19.37 22.64 -7.10
CA LYS A 208 -19.85 23.17 -8.39
C LYS A 208 -20.44 24.57 -8.35
N THR A 209 -20.50 25.20 -7.18
CA THR A 209 -21.17 26.49 -6.98
C THR A 209 -20.39 27.36 -6.01
N SER A 210 -20.42 28.67 -6.20
CA SER A 210 -19.84 29.69 -5.31
C SER A 210 -20.83 30.16 -4.23
N LYS A 211 -21.83 29.34 -3.88
CA LYS A 211 -22.79 29.70 -2.83
C LYS A 211 -22.04 29.88 -1.51
N GLU A 212 -22.51 30.84 -0.72
CA GLU A 212 -21.95 31.12 0.60
C GLU A 212 -21.96 29.85 1.47
N ASN A 213 -20.90 29.67 2.26
CA ASN A 213 -20.68 28.56 3.19
C ASN A 213 -20.65 27.15 2.59
N ILE A 214 -20.69 26.99 1.26
CA ILE A 214 -20.67 25.67 0.62
C ILE A 214 -19.39 24.89 0.96
N ILE A 215 -18.25 25.57 1.03
CA ILE A 215 -16.93 24.97 1.33
C ILE A 215 -16.87 24.51 2.78
N GLU A 216 -17.32 25.35 3.71
CA GLU A 216 -17.38 25.00 5.13
C GLU A 216 -18.28 23.79 5.35
N ASN A 217 -19.46 23.77 4.73
CA ASN A 217 -20.39 22.65 4.80
C ASN A 217 -19.78 21.33 4.29
N TYR A 218 -19.01 21.37 3.20
CA TYR A 218 -18.34 20.18 2.68
C TYR A 218 -17.20 19.71 3.57
N ILE A 219 -16.41 20.63 4.11
CA ILE A 219 -15.34 20.28 5.06
C ILE A 219 -15.96 19.72 6.35
N ASP A 220 -17.12 20.22 6.80
CA ASP A 220 -17.84 19.68 7.95
C ASP A 220 -18.38 18.26 7.71
N GLN A 221 -18.81 17.95 6.48
CA GLN A 221 -19.15 16.58 6.10
C GLN A 221 -17.93 15.66 6.21
N ILE A 222 -16.79 16.06 5.62
CA ILE A 222 -15.55 15.28 5.71
C ILE A 222 -15.10 15.13 7.17
N LYS A 223 -15.29 16.16 8.00
CA LYS A 223 -14.98 16.10 9.43
C LYS A 223 -15.87 15.09 10.16
N THR A 224 -17.15 15.04 9.81
CA THR A 224 -18.07 14.04 10.34
C THR A 224 -17.62 12.63 9.97
N ASP A 225 -17.24 12.40 8.71
CA ASP A 225 -16.71 11.11 8.26
C ASP A 225 -15.40 10.76 8.99
N SER A 226 -14.52 11.74 9.19
CA SER A 226 -13.31 11.60 9.98
C SER A 226 -13.54 11.14 11.40
N ASP A 227 -14.58 11.63 12.06
CA ASP A 227 -14.90 11.21 13.42
C ASP A 227 -15.47 9.77 13.43
N ASN A 228 -16.21 9.39 12.39
CA ASN A 228 -16.78 8.05 12.23
C ASN A 228 -15.76 6.97 11.81
N TYR A 229 -14.64 7.36 11.21
CA TYR A 229 -13.57 6.42 10.82
C TYR A 229 -12.56 6.13 11.93
N THR A 230 -12.71 6.78 13.09
CA THR A 230 -11.82 6.56 14.24
C THR A 230 -12.01 5.17 14.86
N GLY A 231 -10.91 4.53 15.25
CA GLY A 231 -10.90 3.27 16.01
C GLY A 231 -10.80 1.98 15.18
N ASP A 232 -10.83 2.05 13.85
CA ASP A 232 -10.64 0.88 12.99
C ASP A 232 -9.15 0.68 12.64
N SER A 233 -8.50 -0.31 13.26
CA SER A 233 -7.07 -0.59 13.03
C SER A 233 -6.74 -1.11 11.63
N ARG A 234 -7.75 -1.44 10.83
CA ARG A 234 -7.59 -1.89 9.43
C ARG A 234 -7.23 -0.75 8.49
N PHE A 235 -7.60 0.49 8.84
CA PHE A 235 -7.32 1.69 8.05
C PHE A 235 -6.69 2.76 8.90
N ASN A 236 -5.53 3.25 8.48
CA ASN A 236 -4.80 4.27 9.23
C ASN A 236 -4.39 5.46 8.39
N ASN A 237 -4.70 5.48 7.09
CA ASN A 237 -4.46 6.59 6.17
C ASN A 237 -5.78 7.07 5.57
N PHE A 238 -6.04 8.37 5.60
CA PHE A 238 -7.28 8.95 5.08
C PHE A 238 -6.95 10.13 4.17
N ILE A 239 -7.59 10.21 3.01
CA ILE A 239 -7.34 11.27 2.04
C ILE A 239 -8.67 11.91 1.65
N ALA A 240 -8.78 13.21 1.86
CA ALA A 240 -9.88 14.01 1.33
C ALA A 240 -9.46 14.68 0.02
N VAL A 241 -10.23 14.51 -1.04
CA VAL A 241 -10.00 15.13 -2.35
C VAL A 241 -11.12 16.12 -2.65
N ILE A 242 -10.80 17.41 -2.59
CA ILE A 242 -11.74 18.47 -2.97
C ILE A 242 -11.51 18.83 -4.44
N HIS A 243 -12.50 18.54 -5.28
CA HIS A 243 -12.49 18.90 -6.70
C HIS A 243 -13.37 20.12 -6.97
N LEU A 244 -12.79 21.18 -7.53
CA LEU A 244 -13.51 22.40 -7.88
C LEU A 244 -13.89 22.39 -9.35
N LYS A 245 -15.18 22.63 -9.66
CA LYS A 245 -15.65 22.82 -11.04
C LYS A 245 -14.97 23.99 -11.73
N ASP A 246 -14.68 25.04 -10.98
CA ASP A 246 -14.12 26.30 -11.46
C ASP A 246 -13.29 26.93 -10.33
N VAL A 247 -12.09 27.43 -10.66
CA VAL A 247 -11.16 28.09 -9.74
C VAL A 247 -11.71 29.40 -9.16
N THR A 248 -12.70 30.01 -9.81
CA THR A 248 -13.39 31.23 -9.33
C THR A 248 -14.29 30.96 -8.13
N ILE A 249 -14.61 29.69 -7.83
CA ILE A 249 -15.43 29.30 -6.68
C ILE A 249 -14.68 29.53 -5.37
N ALA A 250 -13.41 29.14 -5.31
CA ALA A 250 -12.51 29.43 -4.19
C ALA A 250 -11.06 29.15 -4.55
N THR A 251 -10.18 29.89 -3.87
CA THR A 251 -8.75 29.64 -3.92
C THR A 251 -8.39 28.40 -3.09
N PRO A 252 -7.34 27.66 -3.49
CA PRO A 252 -6.81 26.57 -2.67
C PRO A 252 -6.47 26.99 -1.24
N ASP A 253 -5.96 28.22 -1.06
CA ASP A 253 -5.59 28.73 0.27
C ASP A 253 -6.79 28.90 1.19
N ARG A 254 -7.93 29.38 0.67
CA ARG A 254 -9.16 29.49 1.47
C ARG A 254 -9.64 28.12 1.96
N ILE A 255 -9.53 27.10 1.10
CA ILE A 255 -9.90 25.72 1.44
C ILE A 255 -8.94 25.17 2.50
N LYS A 256 -7.63 25.37 2.34
CA LYS A 256 -6.61 24.96 3.32
C LYS A 256 -6.81 25.61 4.67
N THR A 257 -7.04 26.92 4.72
CA THR A 257 -7.32 27.62 5.98
C THR A 257 -8.55 27.04 6.67
N CYS A 258 -9.65 26.82 5.93
CA CYS A 258 -10.85 26.21 6.50
C CYS A 258 -10.57 24.80 7.04
N TRP A 259 -9.85 23.96 6.28
CA TRP A 259 -9.42 22.62 6.71
C TRP A 259 -8.63 22.65 8.02
N GLU A 260 -7.64 23.53 8.14
CA GLU A 260 -6.80 23.67 9.33
C GLU A 260 -7.62 24.05 10.57
N THR A 261 -8.65 24.89 10.42
CA THR A 261 -9.53 25.28 11.55
C THR A 261 -10.30 24.10 12.14
N LYS A 262 -10.59 23.06 11.35
CA LYS A 262 -11.41 21.91 11.77
C LYS A 262 -10.60 20.82 12.50
N LYS A 263 -9.28 20.99 12.61
CA LYS A 263 -8.38 20.12 13.40
C LYS A 263 -8.57 18.63 13.08
N PHE A 264 -8.45 18.27 11.81
CA PHE A 264 -8.46 16.87 11.39
C PHE A 264 -7.35 16.07 12.09
N PRO A 265 -7.57 14.76 12.31
CA PRO A 265 -6.52 13.86 12.81
C PRO A 265 -5.29 13.88 11.90
N LYS A 266 -4.10 13.63 12.46
CA LYS A 266 -2.81 13.72 11.72
C LYS A 266 -2.70 12.76 10.52
N ASN A 267 -3.50 11.71 10.50
CA ASN A 267 -3.52 10.72 9.44
C ASN A 267 -4.51 11.04 8.32
N TRP A 268 -5.11 12.24 8.34
CA TRP A 268 -5.90 12.79 7.24
C TRP A 268 -5.08 13.75 6.41
N ASN A 269 -5.05 13.52 5.09
CA ASN A 269 -4.40 14.39 4.12
C ASN A 269 -5.43 15.07 3.22
N LEU A 270 -5.21 16.34 2.89
CA LEU A 270 -6.05 17.11 1.97
C LEU A 270 -5.38 17.24 0.62
N ILE A 271 -6.10 16.88 -0.44
CA ILE A 271 -5.74 17.13 -1.83
C ILE A 271 -6.79 18.05 -2.45
N ILE A 272 -6.34 19.10 -3.13
CA ILE A 272 -7.21 20.02 -3.86
C ILE A 272 -6.91 19.86 -5.34
N SER A 273 -7.91 19.45 -6.12
CA SER A 273 -7.81 19.31 -7.57
C SER A 273 -8.68 20.36 -8.26
N LEU A 274 -8.12 21.03 -9.27
CA LEU A 274 -8.76 22.13 -9.98
C LEU A 274 -9.09 21.69 -11.40
N ASN A 275 -10.31 21.98 -11.87
CA ASN A 275 -10.71 21.81 -13.27
C ASN A 275 -10.02 22.81 -14.20
#